data_AF-A0AAI8R8Q3-F1
#
_entry.id   AF-A0AAI8R8Q3-F1
#
_cell.length_a   1.000
_cell.length_b   1.000
_cell.length_c   1.000
_cell.angle_alpha   90.00
_cell.angle_beta   90.00
_cell.angle_gamma   90.00
#
_symmetry.space_group_name_H-M   'P 1'
#
loop_
_entity.id
_entity.type
_entity.pdbx_description
1 polymer ?
#
loop_
_entity_poly.entity_id
_entity_poly.type
_entity_poly.pdbx_seq_one_letter_code
_entity_poly.pdbx_strand_id
1 'polypeptide(L)' 'MKELKMIFGAFLLSLLLNWGLSYLLNRPFKWWITLGMFFGFSIAYLVGSRKSSKNK' A
#
# COMPACT_ATOMS: atom_id res chain seq x y z
N MET A 1 -6.37 -16.14 4.57
CA MET A 1 -7.43 -15.19 4.12
C MET A 1 -7.63 -13.96 5.02
N LYS A 2 -7.43 -14.04 6.34
CA LYS A 2 -7.53 -12.87 7.24
C LYS A 2 -6.49 -11.77 6.95
N GLU A 3 -5.25 -12.15 6.68
CA GLU A 3 -4.15 -11.19 6.39
C GLU A 3 -4.37 -10.41 5.09
N LEU A 4 -4.79 -11.10 4.02
CA LEU A 4 -5.17 -10.45 2.76
C LEU A 4 -6.29 -9.42 2.94
N LYS A 5 -7.31 -9.73 3.77
CA LYS A 5 -8.37 -8.76 4.10
C LYS A 5 -7.84 -7.56 4.88
N MET A 6 -6.88 -7.74 5.79
CA MET A 6 -6.25 -6.62 6.51
C MET A 6 -5.41 -5.74 5.59
N ILE A 7 -4.60 -6.34 4.70
CA ILE A 7 -3.79 -5.61 3.73
C ILE A 7 -4.69 -4.83 2.75
N PHE A 8 -5.76 -5.47 2.28
CA PHE A 8 -6.74 -4.83 1.41
C PHE A 8 -7.49 -3.69 2.12
N GLY A 9 -7.87 -3.89 3.39
CA GLY A 9 -8.50 -2.86 4.22
C GLY A 9 -7.58 -1.66 4.46
N ALA A 10 -6.30 -1.88 4.77
CA ALA A 10 -5.32 -0.81 4.94
C ALA A 10 -5.06 -0.04 3.63
N PHE A 11 -5.05 -0.75 2.49
CA PHE A 11 -4.97 -0.11 1.18
C PHE A 11 -6.20 0.75 0.90
N LEU A 12 -7.41 0.23 1.13
CA LEU A 12 -8.66 0.95 0.93
C LEU A 12 -8.75 2.19 1.84
N LEU A 13 -8.36 2.06 3.10
CA LEU A 13 -8.33 3.15 4.07
C LEU A 13 -7.35 4.25 3.64
N SER A 14 -6.15 3.86 3.18
CA SER A 14 -5.16 4.81 2.64
C SER A 14 -5.68 5.53 1.41
N LEU A 15 -6.43 4.83 0.54
CA LEU A 15 -7.04 5.38 -0.66
C LEU A 15 -8.15 6.39 -0.30
N LEU A 16 -9.00 6.06 0.67
CA LEU A 16 -10.03 6.96 1.20
C LEU A 16 -9.43 8.20 1.87
N LEU A 17 -8.41 8.04 2.70
CA LEU A 17 -7.70 9.14 3.35
C LEU A 17 -7.10 10.08 2.30
N ASN A 18 -6.44 9.52 1.29
CA ASN A 18 -5.83 10.30 0.23
C ASN A 18 -6.90 11.02 -0.61
N TRP A 19 -8.07 10.39 -0.81
CA TRP A 19 -9.20 11.01 -1.49
C TRP A 19 -9.83 12.14 -0.67
N GLY A 20 -10.05 11.94 0.63
CA GLY A 20 -10.56 12.95 1.55
C GLY A 20 -9.63 14.16 1.67
N LEU A 21 -8.32 13.93 1.79
CA LEU A 21 -7.30 14.99 1.74
C LEU A 21 -7.29 15.72 0.40
N SER A 22 -7.47 15.00 -0.70
CA SER A 22 -7.56 15.59 -2.03
C SER A 22 -8.75 16.54 -2.16
N TYR A 23 -9.90 16.12 -1.62
CA TYR A 23 -11.12 16.92 -1.58
C TYR A 23 -10.97 18.14 -0.67
N LEU A 24 -10.38 17.96 0.51
CA LEU A 24 -10.19 19.04 1.50
C LEU A 24 -9.17 20.09 1.05
N LEU A 25 -8.08 19.67 0.41
CA LEU A 25 -6.97 20.53 -0.03
C LEU A 25 -7.14 21.00 -1.48
N ASN A 26 -8.26 20.68 -2.13
CA ASN A 26 -8.52 20.99 -3.53
C ASN A 26 -7.37 20.57 -4.47
N ARG A 27 -6.69 19.47 -4.12
CA ARG A 27 -5.55 18.94 -4.88
C ARG A 27 -6.02 17.84 -5.84
N PRO A 28 -5.28 17.59 -6.92
CA PRO A 28 -5.56 16.47 -7.80
C PRO A 28 -5.30 15.15 -7.05
N PHE A 29 -6.27 14.24 -7.11
CA PHE A 29 -6.19 12.94 -6.45
C PHE A 29 -5.18 12.05 -7.16
N LYS A 30 -4.05 11.79 -6.49
CA LYS A 30 -2.96 11.01 -7.06
C LYS A 30 -3.03 9.54 -6.62
N TRP A 31 -4.08 8.84 -7.06
CA TRP A 31 -4.26 7.39 -6.83
C TRP A 31 -3.06 6.54 -7.25
N TRP A 32 -2.31 7.01 -8.25
CA TRP A 32 -1.05 6.42 -8.72
C TRP A 32 0.02 6.31 -7.62
N ILE A 33 0.08 7.25 -6.67
CA ILE A 33 1.03 7.21 -5.55
C ILE A 33 0.64 6.11 -4.55
N THR A 34 -0.65 5.98 -4.26
CA THR A 34 -1.16 4.92 -3.38
C THR A 34 -0.88 3.54 -3.99
N LEU A 35 -1.06 3.39 -5.30
CA LEU A 35 -0.70 2.19 -6.06
C LEU A 35 0.81 1.93 -6.03
N GLY A 36 1.63 2.95 -6.27
CA GLY A 36 3.09 2.86 -6.25
C GLY A 36 3.62 2.44 -4.88
N MET A 37 3.06 2.97 -3.79
CA MET A 37 3.40 2.55 -2.44
C MET A 37 3.02 1.08 -2.19
N PHE A 38 1.85 0.65 -2.66
CA PHE A 38 1.41 -0.74 -2.48
C PHE A 38 2.29 -1.74 -3.24
N PHE A 39 2.62 -1.44 -4.50
CA PHE A 39 3.55 -2.24 -5.29
C PHE A 39 4.96 -2.23 -4.69
N GLY A 40 5.45 -1.06 -4.28
CA GLY A 40 6.75 -0.93 -3.63
C GLY A 40 6.84 -1.75 -2.35
N PHE A 41 5.80 -1.71 -1.51
CA PHE A 41 5.72 -2.50 -0.29
C PHE A 41 5.64 -4.00 -0.57
N SER A 42 4.86 -4.41 -1.58
CA SER A 42 4.74 -5.81 -2.00
C SER A 42 6.07 -6.37 -2.52
N ILE A 43 6.77 -5.62 -3.36
CA ILE A 43 8.11 -5.99 -3.86
C ILE A 43 9.12 -6.03 -2.70
N ALA A 44 9.12 -5.03 -1.81
CA ALA A 44 10.01 -5.00 -0.65
C ALA A 44 9.77 -6.19 0.29
N TYR A 45 8.50 -6.57 0.50
CA TYR A 45 8.13 -7.75 1.27
C TYR A 45 8.61 -9.05 0.61
N LEU A 46 8.44 -9.20 -0.70
CA LEU A 46 8.96 -10.35 -1.46
C LEU A 46 10.48 -10.43 -1.46
N VAL A 47 11.17 -9.31 -1.62
CA VAL A 47 12.64 -9.24 -1.59
C VAL A 47 13.17 -9.53 -0.19
N GLY A 48 12.56 -8.94 0.84
CA GLY A 48 12.93 -9.16 2.25
C GLY A 48 12.71 -10.60 2.71
N SER A 49 11.57 -11.20 2.35
CA SER A 49 11.27 -12.61 2.66
C SER A 49 12.22 -13.59 1.94
N ARG A 50 12.58 -13.34 0.68
CA ARG A 50 13.60 -14.13 -0.02
C ARG A 50 14.98 -14.01 0.65
N LYS A 51 15.33 -12.84 1.18
CA LYS A 51 16.59 -12.63 1.89
C LYS A 51 16.62 -13.35 3.25
N SER A 52 15.48 -13.43 3.94
CA SER A 52 15.33 -14.20 5.19
C SER A 52 15.40 -15.71 4.97
N SER A 53 15.01 -16.21 3.80
CA SER A 53 15.09 -17.65 3.47
C SER A 53 16.48 -18.12 3.03
N LYS A 54 17.41 -17.20 2.69
CA LYS A 54 18.79 -17.54 2.30
C LYS A 54 19.76 -17.59 3.48
N ASN A 55 19.28 -17.30 4.70
CA ASN A 55 20.08 -17.26 5.92
C ASN A 55 19.64 -18.33 6.93
N LYS A 56 19.01 -19.42 6.46
CA LYS A 56 18.61 -20.57 7.27
C LYS A 56 19.16 -21.84 6.64
#